data_AF-A0A8H5BP89-F1
#
_entry.id   AF-A0A8H5BP89-F1
#
_cell.length_a   1.000
_cell.length_b   1.000
_cell.length_c   1.000
_cell.angle_alpha   90.00
_cell.angle_beta   90.00
_cell.angle_gamma   90.00
#
_symmetry.space_group_name_H-M   'P 1'
#
loop_
_entity.id
_entity.type
_entity.pdbx_description
1 polymer ?
#
loop_
_entity_poly.entity_id
_entity_poly.type
_entity_poly.pdbx_seq_one_letter_code
_entity_poly.pdbx_strand_id
1 'polypeptide(L)'
;MQSLFFLFALFTALANQVLAFEIAVGNKVFKTTELFAIPESPVKTACAANCTDATTKIAACNDDTPCLCRAETFNAMLSCETCMFNYLIAKNKPMPDPRAGSNVVVGGYVAVCKGVNPALMTGQTALKVPAGWDGPLVSILPIGGAIVTVLFAGILGVSAILLLSNM
;
A
#
# COMPACT_ATOMS: atom_id res chain seq x y z
N MET A 1 -44.31 -11.51 -28.14
CA MET A 1 -43.30 -10.41 -28.05
C MET A 1 -42.96 -10.01 -26.61
N GLN A 2 -43.84 -10.19 -25.62
CA GLN A 2 -43.59 -9.77 -24.22
C GLN A 2 -42.51 -10.58 -23.47
N SER A 3 -42.27 -11.84 -23.85
CA SER A 3 -41.22 -12.70 -23.23
C SER A 3 -39.78 -12.29 -23.57
N LEU A 4 -39.56 -11.69 -24.75
CA LEU A 4 -38.23 -11.23 -25.19
C LEU A 4 -37.75 -9.96 -24.45
N PHE A 5 -38.68 -9.09 -24.02
CA PHE A 5 -38.34 -7.89 -23.24
C PHE A 5 -37.86 -8.22 -21.82
N PHE A 6 -38.44 -9.25 -21.18
CA PHE A 6 -38.03 -9.69 -19.85
C PHE A 6 -36.62 -10.29 -19.85
N LEU A 7 -36.27 -11.08 -20.87
CA LEU A 7 -34.91 -11.61 -21.00
C LEU A 7 -33.88 -10.49 -21.22
N PHE A 8 -34.20 -9.49 -22.06
CA PHE A 8 -33.29 -8.37 -22.32
C PHE A 8 -33.05 -7.51 -21.07
N ALA A 9 -34.08 -7.25 -20.27
CA ALA A 9 -33.96 -6.52 -19.00
C ALA A 9 -33.18 -7.31 -17.93
N LEU A 10 -33.30 -8.65 -17.93
CA LEU A 10 -32.51 -9.50 -17.03
C LEU A 10 -31.03 -9.49 -17.44
N PHE A 11 -30.72 -9.59 -18.74
CA PHE A 11 -29.33 -9.55 -19.22
C PHE A 11 -28.64 -8.19 -19.00
N THR A 12 -29.36 -7.07 -19.10
CA THR A 12 -28.78 -5.75 -18.77
C THR A 12 -28.60 -5.55 -17.26
N ALA A 13 -29.49 -6.12 -16.43
CA ALA A 13 -29.32 -6.11 -14.98
C ALA A 13 -28.14 -6.99 -14.51
N LEU A 14 -27.90 -8.14 -15.17
CA LEU A 14 -26.75 -9.00 -14.88
C LEU A 14 -25.43 -8.45 -15.45
N ALA A 15 -25.44 -7.78 -16.60
CA ALA A 15 -24.24 -7.19 -17.19
C ALA A 15 -23.63 -6.09 -16.30
N ASN A 16 -24.44 -5.43 -15.47
CA ASN A 16 -23.96 -4.43 -14.51
C ASN A 16 -23.30 -5.04 -13.27
N GLN A 17 -23.40 -6.36 -13.04
CA GLN A 17 -22.76 -7.04 -11.89
C GLN A 17 -21.32 -7.50 -12.17
N VAL A 18 -20.82 -7.34 -13.40
CA VAL A 18 -19.47 -7.77 -13.80
C VAL A 18 -18.42 -6.66 -13.64
N LEU A 19 -18.85 -5.41 -13.41
CA LEU A 19 -17.98 -4.30 -13.02
C LEU A 19 -17.85 -4.23 -11.49
N ALA A 20 -17.54 -5.37 -10.86
CA ALA A 20 -17.16 -5.37 -9.46
C ALA A 20 -15.84 -4.60 -9.29
N PHE A 21 -15.77 -3.71 -8.31
CA PHE A 21 -14.58 -2.93 -8.04
C PHE A 21 -13.47 -3.85 -7.52
N GLU A 22 -12.49 -4.13 -8.38
CA GLU A 22 -11.41 -5.08 -8.12
C GLU A 22 -10.05 -4.39 -8.15
N ILE A 23 -9.26 -4.58 -7.10
CA ILE A 23 -7.92 -4.01 -6.97
C ILE A 23 -6.91 -5.16 -7.00
N ALA A 24 -6.05 -5.16 -8.02
CA ALA A 24 -4.94 -6.10 -8.11
C ALA A 24 -3.76 -5.64 -7.26
N VAL A 25 -3.30 -6.49 -6.35
CA VAL A 25 -2.12 -6.28 -5.49
C VAL A 25 -1.20 -7.48 -5.66
N GLY A 26 -0.18 -7.31 -6.50
CA GLY A 26 0.67 -8.42 -6.95
C GLY A 26 -0.15 -9.44 -7.75
N ASN A 27 -0.14 -10.71 -7.32
CA ASN A 27 -0.86 -11.80 -7.99
C ASN A 27 -2.27 -12.07 -7.41
N LYS A 28 -2.75 -11.21 -6.51
CA LYS A 28 -4.06 -11.37 -5.88
C LYS A 28 -4.96 -10.19 -6.25
N VAL A 29 -6.23 -10.49 -6.46
CA VAL A 29 -7.28 -9.50 -6.69
C VAL A 29 -8.11 -9.42 -5.41
N PHE A 30 -8.34 -8.20 -4.93
CA PHE A 30 -9.12 -7.95 -3.73
C PHE A 30 -10.35 -7.12 -4.05
N LYS A 31 -11.45 -7.45 -3.40
CA LYS A 31 -12.66 -6.64 -3.41
C LYS A 31 -12.52 -5.45 -2.47
N THR A 32 -13.33 -4.43 -2.68
CA THR A 32 -13.41 -3.21 -1.86
C THR A 32 -13.56 -3.51 -0.36
N THR A 33 -14.40 -4.49 -0.02
CA THR A 33 -14.66 -4.90 1.36
C THR A 33 -13.52 -5.67 2.01
N GLU A 34 -12.67 -6.32 1.21
CA GLU A 34 -11.53 -7.09 1.69
C GLU A 34 -10.28 -6.22 1.88
N LEU A 35 -10.26 -5.01 1.32
CA LEU A 35 -9.08 -4.16 1.30
C LEU A 35 -8.54 -3.87 2.71
N PHE A 36 -9.44 -3.64 3.68
CA PHE A 36 -9.10 -3.35 5.07
C PHE A 36 -9.28 -4.55 6.01
N ALA A 37 -9.58 -5.74 5.46
CA ALA A 37 -9.67 -6.99 6.22
C ALA A 37 -8.26 -7.52 6.55
N ILE A 38 -7.44 -6.69 7.18
CA ILE A 38 -6.07 -6.99 7.59
C ILE A 38 -6.12 -7.77 8.92
N PRO A 39 -5.24 -8.76 9.12
CA PRO A 39 -5.10 -9.46 10.39
C PRO A 39 -4.88 -8.51 11.57
N GLU A 40 -5.32 -8.92 12.76
CA GLU A 40 -5.09 -8.14 13.99
C GLU A 40 -3.59 -7.88 14.18
N SER A 41 -3.24 -6.60 14.23
CA SER A 41 -1.86 -6.15 14.32
C SER A 41 -1.80 -4.78 15.00
N PRO A 42 -0.65 -4.41 15.60
CA PRO A 42 -0.49 -3.09 16.22
C PRO A 42 -0.74 -1.92 15.25
N VAL A 43 -0.50 -2.13 13.95
CA VAL A 43 -0.76 -1.16 12.88
C VAL A 43 -2.27 -0.90 12.75
N LYS A 44 -3.05 -1.98 12.70
CA LYS A 44 -4.52 -1.92 12.61
C LYS A 44 -5.11 -1.22 13.82
N THR A 45 -4.63 -1.53 15.03
CA THR A 45 -5.08 -0.88 16.27
C THR A 45 -4.72 0.61 16.28
N ALA A 46 -3.50 0.98 15.88
CA ALA A 46 -3.05 2.37 15.87
C ALA A 46 -3.81 3.24 14.86
N CYS A 47 -4.21 2.66 13.72
CA CYS A 47 -4.91 3.36 12.65
C CYS A 47 -6.42 3.05 12.59
N ALA A 48 -6.98 2.46 13.65
CA ALA A 48 -8.35 1.96 13.66
C ALA A 48 -9.38 3.04 13.33
N ALA A 49 -9.21 4.27 13.83
CA ALA A 49 -10.12 5.38 13.57
C ALA A 49 -10.19 5.71 12.07
N ASN A 50 -9.03 5.94 11.43
CA ASN A 50 -8.95 6.27 10.01
C ASN A 50 -9.48 5.14 9.12
N CYS A 51 -9.18 3.89 9.49
CA CYS A 51 -9.61 2.73 8.71
C CYS A 51 -11.08 2.39 8.92
N THR A 52 -11.66 2.69 10.08
CA THR A 52 -13.10 2.58 10.32
C THR A 52 -13.87 3.63 9.51
N ASP A 53 -13.36 4.86 9.44
CA ASP A 53 -13.95 5.90 8.59
C ASP A 53 -13.91 5.50 7.10
N ALA A 54 -12.74 5.06 6.60
CA ALA A 54 -12.60 4.55 5.24
C ALA A 54 -13.55 3.38 4.95
N THR A 55 -13.63 2.39 5.85
CA THR A 55 -14.52 1.24 5.71
C THR A 55 -15.98 1.66 5.68
N THR A 56 -16.38 2.63 6.52
CA THR A 56 -17.75 3.15 6.57
C THR A 56 -18.11 3.87 5.28
N LYS A 57 -17.22 4.72 4.75
CA LYS A 57 -17.42 5.45 3.49
C LYS A 57 -17.52 4.50 2.30
N ILE A 58 -16.69 3.45 2.28
CA ILE A 58 -16.71 2.45 1.22
C ILE A 58 -17.97 1.58 1.30
N ALA A 59 -18.34 1.12 2.50
CA ALA A 59 -19.57 0.36 2.71
C ALA A 59 -20.82 1.17 2.32
N ALA A 60 -20.85 2.47 2.60
CA ALA A 60 -21.95 3.35 2.21
C ALA A 60 -22.14 3.45 0.68
N CYS A 61 -21.10 3.16 -0.09
CA CYS A 61 -21.17 3.16 -1.55
C CYS A 61 -21.74 1.87 -2.16
N ASN A 62 -21.93 0.79 -1.41
CA ASN A 62 -22.48 -0.49 -1.90
C ASN A 62 -21.86 -0.96 -3.24
N ASP A 63 -20.52 -0.87 -3.35
CA ASP A 63 -19.76 -1.21 -4.56
C ASP A 63 -20.10 -0.38 -5.83
N ASP A 64 -20.77 0.77 -5.69
CA ASP A 64 -21.03 1.72 -6.78
C ASP A 64 -19.74 2.48 -7.15
N THR A 65 -19.15 2.16 -8.30
CA THR A 65 -17.90 2.74 -8.81
C THR A 65 -17.85 4.28 -8.76
N PRO A 66 -18.85 5.05 -9.26
CA PRO A 66 -18.85 6.50 -9.13
C PRO A 66 -18.93 7.03 -7.70
N CYS A 67 -19.54 6.29 -6.76
CA CYS A 67 -19.50 6.64 -5.34
C CYS A 67 -18.12 6.36 -4.72
N LEU A 68 -17.54 5.20 -5.03
CA LEU A 68 -16.20 4.81 -4.57
C LEU A 68 -15.15 5.82 -5.07
N CYS A 69 -15.23 6.23 -6.33
CA CYS A 69 -14.30 7.17 -6.95
C CYS A 69 -14.58 8.65 -6.63
N ARG A 70 -15.29 8.93 -5.52
CA ARG A 70 -15.39 10.30 -5.00
C ARG A 70 -14.14 10.65 -4.21
N ALA A 71 -13.78 11.94 -4.25
CA ALA A 71 -12.65 12.47 -3.51
C ALA A 71 -12.76 12.19 -2.00
N GLU A 72 -13.96 12.24 -1.41
CA GLU A 72 -14.17 11.94 0.01
C GLU A 72 -13.80 10.49 0.37
N THR A 73 -14.33 9.52 -0.37
CA THR A 73 -14.07 8.09 -0.14
C THR A 73 -12.60 7.75 -0.35
N PHE A 74 -12.00 8.30 -1.41
CA PHE A 74 -10.59 8.11 -1.70
C PHE A 74 -9.68 8.78 -0.65
N ASN A 75 -10.02 9.98 -0.17
CA ASN A 75 -9.27 10.65 0.91
C ASN A 75 -9.32 9.86 2.21
N ALA A 76 -10.46 9.28 2.57
CA ALA A 76 -10.58 8.43 3.75
C ALA A 76 -9.70 7.18 3.63
N MET A 77 -9.75 6.52 2.46
CA MET A 77 -8.89 5.37 2.14
C MET A 77 -7.40 5.73 2.20
N LEU A 78 -7.00 6.83 1.56
CA LEU A 78 -5.62 7.33 1.57
C LEU A 78 -5.17 7.69 3.00
N SER A 79 -6.05 8.24 3.82
CA SER A 79 -5.77 8.59 5.22
C SER A 79 -5.51 7.34 6.09
N CYS A 80 -6.27 6.26 5.87
CA CYS A 80 -6.03 4.97 6.51
C CYS A 80 -4.67 4.40 6.09
N GLU A 81 -4.41 4.29 4.79
CA GLU A 81 -3.15 3.76 4.26
C GLU A 81 -1.93 4.60 4.68
N THR A 82 -2.05 5.93 4.67
CA THR A 82 -0.98 6.85 5.10
C THR A 82 -0.70 6.69 6.58
N CYS A 83 -1.72 6.50 7.41
CA CYS A 83 -1.52 6.20 8.83
C CYS A 83 -0.76 4.90 9.01
N MET A 84 -1.15 3.83 8.32
CA MET A 84 -0.50 2.53 8.43
C MET A 84 0.97 2.60 8.00
N PHE A 85 1.24 3.27 6.88
CA PHE A 85 2.58 3.48 6.36
C PHE A 85 3.45 4.28 7.33
N ASN A 86 2.93 5.39 7.87
CA ASN A 86 3.65 6.21 8.85
C ASN A 86 3.95 5.45 10.13
N TYR A 87 3.02 4.61 10.59
CA TYR A 87 3.23 3.76 11.76
C TYR A 87 4.34 2.72 11.53
N LEU A 88 4.34 2.07 10.36
CA LEU A 88 5.37 1.08 9.98
C LEU A 88 6.74 1.73 9.90
N ILE A 89 6.84 2.91 9.31
CA ILE A 89 8.05 3.73 9.27
C ILE A 89 8.52 4.08 10.69
N ALA A 90 7.64 4.63 11.52
CA ALA A 90 7.99 5.09 12.86
C ALA A 90 8.47 3.96 13.78
N LYS A 91 7.96 2.73 13.57
CA LYS A 91 8.37 1.54 14.32
C LYS A 91 9.48 0.73 13.65
N ASN A 92 9.90 1.12 12.44
CA ASN A 92 10.83 0.37 11.60
C ASN A 92 10.48 -1.13 11.56
N LYS A 93 9.20 -1.44 11.31
CA LYS A 93 8.72 -2.82 11.23
C LYS A 93 8.34 -3.19 9.79
N PRO A 94 8.58 -4.44 9.38
CA PRO A 94 8.08 -4.91 8.10
C PRO A 94 6.55 -4.89 8.08
N MET A 95 5.97 -4.71 6.90
CA MET A 95 4.52 -4.75 6.74
C MET A 95 3.99 -6.15 7.10
N PRO A 96 3.02 -6.28 8.02
CA PRO A 96 2.48 -7.58 8.41
C PRO A 96 1.61 -8.22 7.31
N ASP A 97 1.08 -7.39 6.42
CA ASP A 97 0.22 -7.78 5.30
C ASP A 97 0.52 -6.87 4.10
N PRO A 98 0.54 -7.38 2.86
CA PRO A 98 0.81 -6.59 1.64
C PRO A 98 -0.22 -5.48 1.36
N ARG A 99 -1.37 -5.50 2.04
CA ARG A 99 -2.40 -4.45 1.95
C ARG A 99 -2.12 -3.28 2.88
N ALA A 100 -1.39 -3.48 3.98
CA ALA A 100 -1.22 -2.46 5.02
C ALA A 100 -0.16 -1.41 4.63
N GLY A 101 -0.59 -0.17 4.34
CA GLY A 101 0.31 0.93 4.00
C GLY A 101 0.94 0.76 2.61
N SER A 102 0.16 0.28 1.64
CA SER A 102 0.68 -0.19 0.36
C SER A 102 0.41 0.80 -0.78
N ASN A 103 1.48 1.30 -1.40
CA ASN A 103 1.38 2.14 -2.60
C ASN A 103 0.75 1.38 -3.79
N VAL A 104 0.88 0.06 -3.83
CA VAL A 104 0.28 -0.77 -4.87
C VAL A 104 -1.25 -0.76 -4.73
N VAL A 105 -1.76 -0.80 -3.50
CA VAL A 105 -3.20 -0.72 -3.22
C VAL A 105 -3.76 0.65 -3.66
N VAL A 106 -3.10 1.74 -3.26
CA VAL A 106 -3.49 3.11 -3.67
C VAL A 106 -3.42 3.27 -5.19
N GLY A 107 -2.35 2.78 -5.82
CA GLY A 107 -2.18 2.83 -7.28
C GLY A 107 -3.25 2.04 -8.03
N GLY A 108 -3.59 0.84 -7.54
CA GLY A 108 -4.67 0.03 -8.09
C GLY A 108 -6.03 0.71 -7.96
N TYR A 109 -6.32 1.31 -6.80
CA TYR A 109 -7.56 2.08 -6.61
C TYR A 109 -7.67 3.24 -7.60
N VAL A 110 -6.59 4.02 -7.79
CA VAL A 110 -6.58 5.12 -8.76
C VAL A 110 -6.72 4.62 -10.19
N ALA A 111 -6.12 3.47 -10.53
CA ALA A 111 -6.25 2.87 -11.86
C ALA A 111 -7.71 2.54 -12.20
N VAL A 112 -8.47 1.97 -11.25
CA VAL A 112 -9.91 1.70 -11.42
C VAL A 112 -10.69 3.01 -11.52
N CYS A 113 -10.38 3.99 -10.67
CA CYS A 113 -11.11 5.25 -10.64
C CYS A 113 -10.81 6.23 -11.77
N LYS A 114 -9.73 6.02 -12.52
CA LYS A 114 -9.35 6.85 -13.67
C LYS A 114 -10.44 6.95 -14.73
N GLY A 115 -11.20 5.88 -14.94
CA GLY A 115 -12.30 5.85 -15.92
C GLY A 115 -13.52 6.68 -15.52
N VAL A 116 -13.68 6.99 -14.24
CA VAL A 116 -14.89 7.63 -13.69
C VAL A 116 -14.62 9.04 -13.18
N ASN A 117 -13.45 9.28 -12.59
CA ASN A 117 -13.07 10.60 -12.09
C ASN A 117 -11.59 10.90 -12.38
N PRO A 118 -11.28 11.49 -13.55
CA PRO A 118 -9.90 11.77 -13.96
C PRO A 118 -9.18 12.80 -13.08
N ALA A 119 -9.92 13.59 -12.28
CA ALA A 119 -9.34 14.59 -11.38
C ALA A 119 -8.61 14.00 -10.16
N LEU A 120 -8.82 12.72 -9.83
CA LEU A 120 -8.12 12.04 -8.74
C LEU A 120 -6.62 11.82 -9.02
N MET A 121 -6.17 11.97 -10.27
CA MET A 121 -4.80 11.62 -10.68
C MET A 121 -3.73 12.66 -10.30
N THR A 122 -4.09 13.90 -10.05
CA THR A 122 -3.11 15.01 -10.08
C THR A 122 -2.36 15.26 -8.76
N GLY A 123 -2.60 14.52 -7.67
CA GLY A 123 -1.89 14.81 -6.42
C GLY A 123 -1.87 13.78 -5.30
N GLN A 124 -2.35 12.54 -5.52
CA GLN A 124 -2.65 11.63 -4.41
C GLN A 124 -2.35 10.15 -4.67
N THR A 125 -1.61 9.83 -5.74
CA THR A 125 -1.28 8.45 -6.12
C THR A 125 -0.21 7.79 -5.24
N ALA A 126 0.43 8.56 -4.35
CA ALA A 126 1.50 8.07 -3.49
C ALA A 126 1.20 8.37 -2.03
N LEU A 127 1.50 7.39 -1.18
CA LEU A 127 1.52 7.56 0.25
C LEU A 127 2.56 8.61 0.64
N LYS A 128 2.14 9.55 1.48
CA LYS A 128 3.03 10.59 1.96
C LYS A 128 3.90 10.04 3.08
N VAL A 129 5.19 10.20 2.90
CA VAL A 129 6.20 9.99 3.94
C VAL A 129 5.97 11.04 5.04
N PRO A 130 6.15 10.69 6.34
CA PRO A 130 5.94 11.65 7.42
C PRO A 130 7.01 12.76 7.38
N ALA A 131 6.63 13.96 7.81
CA ALA A 131 7.54 15.10 7.83
C ALA A 131 8.74 14.80 8.76
N GLY A 132 9.95 14.86 8.22
CA GLY A 132 11.19 14.57 8.95
C GLY A 132 11.70 13.13 8.86
N TRP A 133 11.15 12.30 7.96
CA TRP A 133 11.78 11.02 7.64
C TRP A 133 12.90 11.19 6.61
N ASP A 134 14.14 10.98 7.03
CA ASP A 134 15.36 11.11 6.19
C ASP A 134 15.71 9.84 5.40
N GLY A 135 14.75 8.94 5.20
CA GLY A 135 14.96 7.71 4.45
C GLY A 135 15.01 6.44 5.31
N PRO A 136 15.02 5.26 4.66
CA PRO A 136 15.14 4.00 5.35
C PRO A 136 16.58 3.92 5.83
N LEU A 137 16.80 4.31 7.11
CA LEU A 137 18.10 4.35 7.80
C LEU A 137 19.22 4.16 6.79
N VAL A 138 19.68 5.24 6.16
CA VAL A 138 21.03 5.21 5.61
C VAL A 138 21.83 4.69 6.78
N SER A 139 22.33 3.46 6.67
CA SER A 139 23.27 2.94 7.63
C SER A 139 24.48 3.83 7.42
N ILE A 140 24.43 5.03 8.01
CA ILE A 140 25.53 5.95 8.11
C ILE A 140 26.43 5.17 9.03
N LEU A 141 27.23 4.31 8.43
CA LEU A 141 28.33 3.65 9.09
C LEU A 141 29.09 4.82 9.70
N PRO A 142 29.07 4.99 11.03
CA PRO A 142 29.69 6.14 11.63
C PRO A 142 31.13 6.14 11.13
N ILE A 143 31.63 7.28 10.66
CA ILE A 143 32.95 7.36 10.00
C ILE A 143 34.01 6.66 10.87
N GLY A 144 33.91 6.80 12.20
CA GLY A 144 34.75 6.06 13.15
C GLY A 144 34.62 4.54 13.08
N GLY A 145 33.40 4.00 13.01
CA GLY A 145 33.16 2.57 12.82
C GLY A 145 33.70 2.05 11.49
N ALA A 146 33.51 2.82 10.40
CA ALA A 146 34.04 2.49 9.08
C ALA A 146 35.58 2.41 9.09
N ILE A 147 36.24 3.41 9.69
CA ILE A 147 37.70 3.46 9.83
C ILE A 147 38.20 2.23 10.59
N VAL A 148 37.59 1.91 11.74
CA VAL A 148 38.00 0.77 12.56
C VAL A 148 37.84 -0.54 11.79
N THR A 149 36.71 -0.75 11.12
CA THR A 149 36.48 -1.98 10.33
C THR A 149 37.48 -2.15 9.19
N VAL A 150 37.82 -1.07 8.48
CA VAL A 150 38.78 -1.10 7.37
C VAL A 150 40.20 -1.35 7.87
N LEU A 151 40.58 -0.76 9.01
CA LEU A 151 41.89 -0.98 9.63
C LEU A 151 42.10 -2.43 10.04
N PHE A 152 41.14 -3.02 10.76
CA PHE A 152 41.24 -4.42 11.18
C PHE A 152 41.22 -5.38 9.99
N ALA A 153 40.36 -5.13 8.99
CA ALA A 153 40.34 -5.93 7.76
C ALA A 153 41.68 -5.83 7.00
N GLY A 154 42.27 -4.63 6.95
CA GLY A 154 43.58 -4.39 6.33
C GLY A 154 44.72 -5.12 7.03
N ILE A 155 44.80 -5.02 8.36
CA ILE A 155 45.84 -5.70 9.16
C ILE A 155 45.71 -7.22 9.01
N LEU A 156 44.50 -7.77 9.11
CA LEU A 156 44.26 -9.21 8.95
C LEU A 156 44.57 -9.67 7.52
N GLY A 157 44.18 -8.90 6.50
CA GLY A 157 44.45 -9.21 5.10
C GLY A 157 45.95 -9.21 4.78
N VAL A 158 46.68 -8.18 5.22
CA VAL A 158 48.14 -8.11 5.03
C VAL A 158 48.85 -9.24 5.79
N SER A 159 48.42 -9.53 7.03
CA SER A 159 48.99 -10.63 7.82
C SER A 159 48.80 -11.99 7.14
N ALA A 160 47.62 -12.24 6.56
CA ALA A 160 47.35 -13.45 5.82
C ALA A 160 48.23 -13.58 4.56
N ILE A 161 48.41 -12.50 3.80
CA ILE A 161 49.28 -12.49 2.61
C ILE A 161 50.73 -12.78 2.97
N LEU A 162 51.23 -12.20 4.05
CA LEU A 162 52.61 -12.45 4.52
C LEU A 162 52.82 -13.90 4.96
N LEU A 163 51.84 -14.51 5.63
CA LEU A 163 51.89 -15.93 5.99
C LEU A 163 51.89 -16.83 4.75
N LEU A 164 51.04 -16.55 3.75
CA LEU A 164 51.00 -17.32 2.50
C LEU A 164 52.25 -17.16 1.63
N SER A 165 52.91 -16.00 1.69
CA SER A 165 54.11 -15.73 0.88
C SER A 165 55.39 -16.31 1.48
N ASN A 166 55.32 -16.83 2.71
CA ASN A 166 56.45 -17.39 3.45
C ASN A 166 56.25 -18.88 3.81
N MET A 167 55.23 -19.51 3.20
CA MET A 167 55.09 -20.97 3.08
C MET A 167 55.60 -21.41 1.72
#